data_AF-A0A315XME8-F1
#
_entry.id   AF-A0A315XME8-F1
#
_cell.length_a   1.000
_cell.length_b   1.000
_cell.length_c   1.000
_cell.angle_alpha   90.00
_cell.angle_beta   90.00
_cell.angle_gamma   90.00
#
_symmetry.space_group_name_H-M   'P 1'
#
loop_
_entity.id
_entity.type
_entity.pdbx_description
1 polymer ?
#
loop_
_entity_poly.entity_id
_entity_poly.type
_entity_poly.pdbx_seq_one_letter_code
_entity_poly.pdbx_strand_id
1 'polypeptide(L)'
;MTDSLRLRAEERVERKIKFYKNLQAYIVVNAFLAVINWLFTPEFWWVAFPLFFWGIGVFKDFLMAYVFVDKFSEDYRERKIQEEMEKLGN
;
A
#
# COMPACT_ATOMS: atom_id res chain seq x y z
N MET A 1 -11.84 26.25 1.11
CA MET A 1 -11.55 25.50 -0.14
C MET A 1 -10.10 24.99 -0.19
N THR A 2 -9.16 25.66 0.47
CA THR A 2 -7.73 25.30 0.51
C THR A 2 -7.41 24.14 1.46
N ASP A 3 -8.12 24.03 2.59
CA ASP A 3 -7.81 23.00 3.62
C ASP A 3 -8.14 21.57 3.16
N SER A 4 -9.22 21.37 2.41
CA SER A 4 -9.59 20.05 1.89
C SER A 4 -8.62 19.51 0.84
N LEU A 5 -7.97 20.40 0.07
CA LEU A 5 -6.93 20.03 -0.88
C LEU A 5 -5.63 19.65 -0.16
N ARG A 6 -5.28 20.38 0.91
CA ARG A 6 -4.10 20.08 1.74
C ARG A 6 -4.24 18.74 2.46
N LEU A 7 -5.38 18.50 3.13
CA LEU A 7 -5.67 17.22 3.79
C LEU A 7 -5.57 16.03 2.83
N ARG A 8 -6.13 16.15 1.62
CA ARG A 8 -6.02 15.10 0.58
C ARG A 8 -4.58 14.89 0.10
N ALA A 9 -3.80 15.95 -0.02
CA ALA A 9 -2.39 15.85 -0.40
C ALA A 9 -1.56 15.18 0.71
N GLU A 10 -1.76 15.58 1.96
CA GLU A 10 -1.10 15.00 3.14
C GLU A 10 -1.42 13.52 3.29
N GLU A 11 -2.69 13.14 3.18
CA GLU A 11 -3.11 11.74 3.20
C GLU A 11 -2.45 10.89 2.10
N ARG A 12 -2.33 11.44 0.88
CA ARG A 12 -1.64 10.76 -0.23
C ARG A 12 -0.15 10.56 0.09
N VAL A 13 0.48 11.55 0.72
CA VAL A 13 1.89 11.47 1.11
C VAL A 13 2.09 10.47 2.25
N GLU A 14 1.24 10.50 3.27
CA GLU A 14 1.34 9.62 4.43
C GLU A 14 1.18 8.14 4.05
N ARG A 15 0.24 7.83 3.14
CA ARG A 15 0.08 6.47 2.61
C ARG A 15 1.29 6.00 1.81
N LYS A 16 1.90 6.88 1.01
CA LYS A 16 3.15 6.56 0.30
C LYS A 16 4.30 6.29 1.29
N ILE A 17 4.44 7.13 2.31
CA ILE A 17 5.45 6.94 3.36
C ILE A 17 5.23 5.61 4.09
N LYS A 18 3.97 5.26 4.41
CA LYS A 18 3.62 4.00 5.04
C LYS A 18 3.99 2.79 4.17
N PHE A 19 3.71 2.85 2.87
CA PHE A 19 4.14 1.84 1.91
C PHE A 19 5.67 1.68 1.88
N TYR A 20 6.41 2.79 1.76
CA TYR A 20 7.88 2.76 1.75
C TYR A 20 8.47 2.19 3.04
N LYS A 21 7.90 2.51 4.20
CA LYS A 21 8.33 1.93 5.49
C LYS A 21 8.12 0.41 5.52
N ASN A 22 6.97 -0.07 5.05
CA ASN A 22 6.69 -1.51 4.99
C ASN A 22 7.61 -2.23 4.00
N LEU A 23 7.85 -1.62 2.83
CA LEU A 23 8.78 -2.15 1.83
C LEU A 23 10.22 -2.19 2.35
N GLN A 24 10.68 -1.14 3.03
CA GLN A 24 12.02 -1.09 3.62
C GLN A 24 12.19 -2.17 4.68
N ALA A 25 11.22 -2.31 5.59
CA ALA A 25 11.22 -3.38 6.59
C ALA A 25 11.25 -4.76 5.94
N TYR A 26 10.46 -4.96 4.88
CA TYR A 26 10.46 -6.21 4.11
C TYR A 26 11.84 -6.53 3.52
N ILE A 27 12.49 -5.57 2.86
CA ILE A 27 13.82 -5.77 2.26
C ILE A 27 14.85 -6.08 3.35
N VAL A 28 14.89 -5.29 4.42
CA VAL A 28 15.88 -5.46 5.50
C VAL A 28 15.72 -6.81 6.20
N VAL A 29 14.50 -7.18 6.55
CA VAL A 29 14.23 -8.44 7.25
C VAL A 29 14.50 -9.64 6.35
N ASN A 30 14.07 -9.62 5.08
CA ASN A 30 14.34 -10.72 4.15
C ASN A 30 15.83 -10.85 3.82
N ALA A 31 16.57 -9.74 3.69
CA ALA A 31 18.03 -9.77 3.52
C ALA A 31 18.71 -10.39 4.75
N PHE A 32 18.29 -10.01 5.96
CA PHE A 32 18.81 -10.59 7.20
C PHE A 32 18.50 -12.09 7.32
N LEU A 33 17.27 -12.50 6.99
CA LEU A 33 16.86 -13.91 6.96
C LEU A 33 17.64 -14.72 5.91
N ALA A 34 17.88 -14.15 4.73
CA ALA A 34 18.67 -14.77 3.68
C ALA A 34 20.12 -15.02 4.13
N VAL A 35 20.71 -14.06 4.85
CA VAL A 35 22.05 -14.23 5.44
C VAL A 35 22.06 -15.35 6.49
N ILE A 36 21.06 -15.40 7.38
CA ILE A 36 20.93 -16.49 8.35
C ILE A 36 20.81 -17.83 7.64
N ASN A 37 19.99 -17.92 6.60
CA ASN A 37 19.80 -19.16 5.87
C ASN A 37 21.08 -19.65 5.19
N TRP A 38 21.85 -18.74 4.62
CA TRP A 38 23.14 -19.08 4.05
C TRP A 38 24.12 -19.58 5.14
N LEU A 39 24.14 -18.94 6.32
CA LEU A 39 25.07 -19.30 7.38
C LEU A 39 24.72 -20.60 8.12
N PHE A 40 23.44 -20.90 8.33
CA PHE A 40 23.02 -22.01 9.18
C PHE A 40 22.49 -23.23 8.40
N THR A 41 21.77 -23.00 7.30
CA THR A 41 21.04 -24.09 6.63
C THR A 41 20.95 -23.86 5.11
N PRO A 42 22.09 -23.87 4.38
CA PRO A 42 22.10 -23.57 2.95
C PRO A 42 21.30 -24.59 2.11
N GLU A 43 21.12 -25.81 2.60
CA GLU A 43 20.38 -26.88 1.91
C GLU A 43 18.86 -26.70 1.95
N PHE A 44 18.32 -25.88 2.87
CA PHE A 44 16.87 -25.70 3.02
C PHE A 44 16.48 -24.22 2.97
N TRP A 45 15.90 -23.78 1.86
CA TRP A 45 15.46 -22.40 1.64
C TRP A 45 14.15 -22.04 2.36
N TRP A 46 14.13 -22.13 3.69
CA TRP A 46 12.96 -21.74 4.49
C TRP A 46 12.60 -20.26 4.36
N VAL A 47 13.55 -19.42 3.93
CA VAL A 47 13.36 -17.97 3.67
C VAL A 47 12.30 -17.71 2.59
N ALA A 48 12.02 -18.67 1.70
CA ALA A 48 10.97 -18.55 0.70
C ALA A 48 9.57 -18.35 1.31
N PHE A 49 9.31 -18.94 2.49
CA PHE A 49 8.02 -18.81 3.17
C PHE A 49 7.72 -17.37 3.62
N PRO A 50 8.56 -16.71 4.45
CA PRO A 50 8.34 -15.32 4.81
C PRO A 50 8.37 -14.40 3.59
N LEU A 51 9.22 -14.66 2.59
CA LEU A 51 9.24 -13.89 1.34
C LEU A 51 7.88 -13.93 0.62
N PHE A 52 7.27 -15.11 0.52
CA PHE A 52 5.98 -15.31 -0.15
C PHE A 52 4.81 -14.72 0.65
N PHE A 53 4.70 -15.06 1.94
CA PHE A 53 3.59 -14.58 2.78
C PHE A 53 3.64 -13.08 3.03
N TRP A 54 4.80 -12.52 3.35
CA TRP A 54 4.93 -11.07 3.53
C TRP A 54 4.95 -10.32 2.20
N GLY A 55 5.42 -10.95 1.12
CA GLY A 55 5.39 -10.38 -0.23
C GLY A 55 3.98 -10.04 -0.67
N ILE A 56 2.99 -10.87 -0.31
CA ILE A 56 1.57 -10.59 -0.57
C ILE A 56 1.10 -9.33 0.18
N GLY A 57 1.54 -9.12 1.42
CA GLY A 57 1.21 -7.92 2.20
C GLY A 57 1.77 -6.64 1.56
N VAL A 58 3.05 -6.67 1.18
CA VAL A 58 3.70 -5.55 0.48
C VAL A 58 3.05 -5.29 -0.88
N PHE A 59 2.68 -6.34 -1.62
CA PHE A 59 1.99 -6.21 -2.89
C PHE A 59 0.60 -5.56 -2.75
N LYS A 60 -0.14 -5.89 -1.70
CA LYS A 60 -1.41 -5.21 -1.37
C LYS A 60 -1.19 -3.73 -1.07
N ASP A 61 -0.19 -3.39 -0.26
CA ASP A 61 0.13 -2.00 0.04
C ASP A 61 0.56 -1.22 -1.22
N PHE A 62 1.30 -1.88 -2.13
CA PHE A 62 1.67 -1.33 -3.44
C PHE A 62 0.43 -1.04 -4.30
N LEU A 63 -0.45 -2.02 -4.47
CA LEU A 63 -1.70 -1.85 -5.20
C LEU A 63 -2.56 -0.73 -4.60
N MET A 64 -2.62 -0.64 -3.28
CA MET A 64 -3.39 0.40 -2.59
C MET A 64 -2.78 1.79 -2.82
N ALA A 65 -1.45 1.91 -2.73
CA ALA A 65 -0.75 3.19 -2.87
C ALA A 65 -0.69 3.70 -4.32
N TYR A 66 -0.64 2.79 -5.31
CA TYR A 66 -0.36 3.14 -6.71
C TYR A 66 -1.55 2.94 -7.67
N VAL A 67 -2.41 1.93 -7.45
CA VAL A 67 -3.50 1.58 -8.39
C VAL A 67 -4.86 2.04 -7.88
N PHE A 68 -5.16 1.82 -6.60
CA PHE A 68 -6.48 2.13 -6.05
C PHE A 68 -6.68 3.62 -5.73
N VAL A 69 -5.64 4.42 -5.53
CA VAL A 69 -5.78 5.84 -5.17
C VAL A 69 -6.47 6.66 -6.25
N ASP A 70 -6.09 6.52 -7.52
CA ASP A 70 -6.75 7.29 -8.58
C ASP A 70 -8.14 6.73 -8.86
N LYS A 71 -8.23 5.42 -9.11
CA LYS A 71 -9.49 4.81 -9.55
C LYS A 71 -10.60 4.85 -8.50
N PHE A 72 -10.28 4.61 -7.22
CA PHE A 72 -11.28 4.62 -6.17
C PHE A 72 -11.63 6.04 -5.74
N SER A 73 -10.69 7.01 -5.80
CA SER A 73 -11.03 8.39 -5.44
C SER A 73 -11.85 9.12 -6.50
N GLU A 74 -11.64 8.82 -7.78
CA GLU A 74 -12.47 9.38 -8.85
C GLU A 74 -13.86 8.74 -8.89
N ASP A 75 -13.94 7.41 -8.94
CA ASP A 75 -15.23 6.69 -9.01
C ASP A 75 -16.10 6.96 -7.77
N TYR A 76 -15.51 6.93 -6.57
CA TYR A 76 -16.25 7.25 -5.34
C TYR A 76 -16.73 8.71 -5.31
N ARG A 77 -15.92 9.64 -5.86
CA ARG A 77 -16.27 11.05 -5.90
C ARG A 77 -17.39 11.32 -6.90
N GLU A 78 -17.35 10.71 -8.07
CA GLU A 78 -18.42 10.81 -9.07
C GLU A 78 -19.74 10.25 -8.55
N ARG A 79 -19.72 9.07 -7.93
CA ARG A 79 -20.90 8.48 -7.29
C ARG A 79 -21.52 9.39 -6.24
N LYS A 80 -20.69 9.98 -5.37
CA LYS A 80 -21.16 10.93 -4.36
C LYS A 80 -21.75 12.21 -4.95
N ILE A 81 -21.20 12.69 -6.07
CA ILE A 81 -21.74 13.85 -6.77
C ILE A 81 -23.10 13.52 -7.39
N GLN A 82 -23.25 12.34 -7.99
CA GLN A 82 -24.54 11.89 -8.52
C GLN A 82 -25.61 11.77 -7.42
N GLU A 83 -25.28 11.16 -6.26
CA GLU A 83 -26.20 11.06 -5.12
C GLU A 83 -26.70 12.44 -4.64
N GLU A 84 -25.84 13.45 -4.59
CA GLU A 84 -26.23 14.80 -4.17
C GLU A 84 -27.01 15.55 -5.27
N MET A 85 -26.70 15.33 -6.55
CA MET A 85 -27.51 15.87 -7.65
C MET A 85 -28.92 15.28 -7.69
N GLU A 86 -29.09 13.99 -7.42
CA GLU A 86 -30.40 13.34 -7.30
C GLU A 86 -31.21 13.91 -6.12
N LYS A 87 -30.56 14.18 -4.99
CA LYS A 87 -31.23 14.78 -3.82
C LYS A 87 -31.64 16.23 -4.00
N LEU A 88 -30.90 16.99 -4.80
CA LEU A 88 -31.18 18.42 -5.07
C LEU A 88 -32.16 18.60 -6.24
N GLY A 89 -32.27 17.60 -7.13
CA GLY A 89 -33.18 17.60 -8.28
C GLY A 89 -34.58 17.05 -7.99
N ASN A 90 -34.85 16.62 -6.75
CA ASN A 90 -36.14 16.15 -6.23
C ASN A 90 -36.59 17.04 -5.06
#